data_AF-B8J8I2-F1
#
_entry.id   AF-B8J8I2-F1
#
_cell.length_a   1.000
_cell.length_b   1.000
_cell.length_c   1.000
_cell.angle_alpha   90.00
_cell.angle_beta   90.00
_cell.angle_gamma   90.00
#
_symmetry.space_group_name_H-M   'P 1'
#
loop_
_entity.id
_entity.type
_entity.pdbx_description
1 polymer ?
#
loop_
_entity_poly.entity_id
_entity_poly.type
_entity_poly.pdbx_seq_one_letter_code
_entity_poly.pdbx_strand_id
1 'polypeptide(L)'
;MIARWTSFAVGLALLLAPLVLGYGEVGPILHDVAVGLLVCIGTVAAIEWPPARYALAAPAAWLVWTGRGATEPAAGVAEMTAGAALLVLAFVPGARAVPRLGREDRPDHARA
;
A
#
# COMPACT_ATOMS: atom_id res chain seq x y z
N MET A 1 12.21 2.05 -1.48
CA MET A 1 11.79 3.44 -1.23
C MET A 1 10.70 3.86 -2.20
N ILE A 2 10.91 3.72 -3.53
CA ILE A 2 9.91 4.08 -4.55
C ILE A 2 8.53 3.44 -4.29
N ALA A 3 8.47 2.10 -4.12
CA ALA A 3 7.21 1.39 -3.88
C ALA A 3 6.39 1.90 -2.68
N ARG A 4 7.04 2.49 -1.67
CA ARG A 4 6.37 3.02 -0.48
C ARG A 4 5.75 4.39 -0.76
N TRP A 5 6.50 5.27 -1.41
CA TRP A 5 6.02 6.58 -1.84
C TRP A 5 4.91 6.47 -2.88
N THR A 6 4.95 5.46 -3.75
CA THR A 6 3.87 5.20 -4.69
C THR A 6 2.61 4.72 -3.97
N SER A 7 2.71 3.85 -2.96
CA SER A 7 1.54 3.45 -2.17
C SER A 7 0.93 4.65 -1.42
N PHE A 8 1.76 5.54 -0.89
CA PHE A 8 1.29 6.78 -0.27
C PHE A 8 0.58 7.69 -1.30
N ALA A 9 1.16 7.86 -2.49
CA ALA A 9 0.55 8.63 -3.56
C ALA A 9 -0.80 8.04 -4.00
N VAL A 10 -0.96 6.71 -4.01
CA VAL A 10 -2.26 6.07 -4.28
C VAL A 10 -3.26 6.35 -3.17
N GLY A 11 -2.86 6.27 -1.90
CA GLY A 11 -3.73 6.64 -0.78
C GLY A 11 -4.19 8.10 -0.86
N LEU A 12 -3.27 9.02 -1.18
CA LEU A 12 -3.57 10.43 -1.39
C LEU A 12 -4.48 10.66 -2.61
N ALA A 13 -4.27 9.91 -3.70
CA ALA A 13 -5.12 9.99 -4.87
C ALA A 13 -6.56 9.56 -4.56
N LEU A 14 -6.76 8.50 -3.76
CA LEU A 14 -8.09 8.10 -3.27
C LEU A 14 -8.75 9.19 -2.42
N LEU A 15 -8.00 9.82 -1.52
CA LEU A 15 -8.48 10.96 -0.73
C LEU A 15 -8.99 12.12 -1.59
N LEU A 16 -8.35 12.37 -2.73
CA LEU A 16 -8.68 13.46 -3.65
C LEU A 16 -9.65 13.04 -4.76
N ALA A 17 -9.85 11.74 -4.98
CA ALA A 17 -10.68 11.20 -6.04
C ALA A 17 -12.11 11.77 -6.05
N PRO A 18 -12.80 11.91 -4.90
CA PRO A 18 -14.15 12.44 -4.92
C PRO A 18 -14.25 13.89 -5.41
N LEU A 19 -13.24 14.71 -5.09
CA LEU A 19 -13.16 16.09 -5.54
C LEU A 19 -12.81 16.20 -7.03
N VAL A 20 -11.86 15.37 -7.49
CA VAL A 20 -11.35 15.41 -8.87
C VAL A 20 -12.34 14.79 -9.86
N LEU A 21 -12.99 13.70 -9.46
CA LEU A 21 -13.93 12.95 -10.29
C LEU A 21 -15.39 13.40 -10.10
N GLY A 22 -15.63 14.29 -9.13
CA GLY A 22 -16.94 14.92 -8.91
C GLY A 22 -18.00 13.93 -8.43
N TYR A 23 -17.69 13.15 -7.40
CA TYR A 23 -18.63 12.16 -6.87
C TYR A 23 -19.93 12.82 -6.41
N GLY A 24 -21.07 12.22 -6.77
CA GLY A 24 -22.38 12.70 -6.40
C GLY A 24 -22.87 12.20 -5.03
N GLU A 25 -22.37 11.05 -4.59
CA GLU A 25 -22.91 10.34 -3.42
C GLU A 25 -21.98 10.41 -2.20
N VAL A 26 -22.57 10.65 -1.01
CA VAL A 26 -21.82 10.77 0.25
C VAL A 26 -21.16 9.45 0.65
N GLY A 27 -21.78 8.32 0.33
CA GLY A 27 -21.25 6.98 0.65
C GLY A 27 -19.87 6.73 0.04
N PRO A 28 -19.73 6.79 -1.30
CA PRO A 28 -18.44 6.69 -2.00
C PRO A 28 -17.41 7.73 -1.53
N ILE A 29 -17.83 8.98 -1.29
CA ILE A 29 -16.93 10.03 -0.77
C ILE A 29 -16.30 9.58 0.55
N LEU A 30 -17.12 9.17 1.53
CA LEU A 30 -16.63 8.75 2.84
C LEU A 30 -15.78 7.49 2.76
N HIS A 31 -16.14 6.55 1.88
CA HIS A 31 -15.39 5.32 1.67
C HIS A 31 -13.98 5.60 1.16
N ASP A 32 -13.85 6.32 0.05
CA ASP A 32 -12.56 6.62 -0.58
C ASP A 32 -11.67 7.49 0.30
N VAL A 33 -12.24 8.47 1.01
CA VAL A 33 -11.50 9.29 1.97
C VAL A 33 -10.97 8.45 3.13
N ALA A 34 -11.81 7.60 3.73
CA ALA A 34 -11.42 6.76 4.86
C ALA A 34 -10.36 5.72 4.47
N VAL A 35 -10.53 5.06 3.32
CA VAL A 35 -9.58 4.06 2.83
C VAL A 35 -8.28 4.74 2.38
N GLY A 36 -8.36 5.89 1.70
CA GLY A 36 -7.20 6.70 1.34
C GLY A 36 -6.37 7.09 2.56
N LEU A 37 -7.01 7.53 3.64
CA LEU A 37 -6.37 7.82 4.93
C LEU A 37 -5.72 6.58 5.54
N LEU A 38 -6.42 5.45 5.55
CA LEU A 38 -5.89 4.17 6.06
C LEU A 38 -4.62 3.76 5.30
N VAL A 39 -4.61 3.90 3.97
CA VAL A 39 -3.45 3.60 3.13
C VAL A 39 -2.29 4.56 3.41
N CYS A 40 -2.55 5.87 3.54
CA CYS A 40 -1.55 6.85 3.92
C CYS A 40 -0.91 6.54 5.29
N ILE A 41 -1.72 6.21 6.30
CA ILE A 41 -1.24 5.86 7.63
C ILE A 41 -0.46 4.54 7.60
N GLY A 42 -0.99 3.51 6.94
CA GLY A 42 -0.35 2.20 6.83
C GLY A 42 0.99 2.26 6.09
N THR A 43 1.11 3.11 5.07
CA THR A 43 2.36 3.33 4.34
C THR A 43 3.41 4.04 5.19
N VAL A 44 3.01 5.00 6.04
CA VAL A 44 3.90 5.64 7.01
C VAL A 44 4.29 4.66 8.13
N ALA A 45 3.34 3.88 8.67
CA ALA A 45 3.63 2.86 9.69
C ALA A 45 4.62 1.80 9.18
N ALA A 46 4.58 1.48 7.89
CA ALA A 46 5.54 0.57 7.24
C ALA A 46 6.97 1.12 7.14
N ILE A 47 7.21 2.38 7.54
CA ILE A 47 8.57 2.93 7.73
C ILE A 47 9.22 2.29 8.96
N GLU A 48 8.50 2.25 10.07
CA GLU A 48 8.97 1.66 11.32
C GLU A 48 8.89 0.12 11.29
N TRP A 49 7.86 -0.44 10.64
CA TRP A 49 7.60 -1.88 10.59
C TRP A 49 7.57 -2.36 9.13
N PRO A 50 8.72 -2.74 8.53
CA PRO A 50 8.78 -3.20 7.13
C PRO A 50 7.77 -4.29 6.73
N PRO A 51 7.41 -5.29 7.59
CA PRO A 51 6.39 -6.27 7.23
C PRO A 51 4.96 -5.70 7.19
N ALA A 52 4.68 -4.54 7.80
CA ALA A 52 3.36 -3.93 7.79
C ALA A 52 2.88 -3.56 6.37
N ARG A 53 3.78 -3.48 5.39
CA ARG A 53 3.42 -3.30 3.98
C ARG A 53 2.46 -4.37 3.44
N TYR A 54 2.54 -5.59 3.97
CA TYR A 54 1.65 -6.67 3.53
C TYR A 54 0.22 -6.50 4.08
N ALA A 55 0.07 -5.78 5.19
CA ALA A 55 -1.26 -5.42 5.70
C ALA A 55 -2.02 -4.54 4.72
N LEU A 56 -1.34 -3.77 3.86
CA LEU A 56 -1.96 -2.98 2.79
C LEU A 56 -2.62 -3.85 1.71
N ALA A 57 -2.28 -5.14 1.60
CA ALA A 57 -2.94 -6.05 0.68
C ALA A 57 -4.43 -6.23 1.02
N ALA A 58 -4.79 -6.15 2.31
CA ALA A 58 -6.18 -6.27 2.76
C ALA A 58 -7.08 -5.12 2.26
N PRO A 59 -6.80 -3.83 2.52
CA PRO A 59 -7.58 -2.74 1.96
C PRO A 59 -7.49 -2.68 0.42
N ALA A 60 -6.36 -3.10 -0.16
CA ALA A 60 -6.21 -3.15 -1.61
C ALA A 60 -7.14 -4.19 -2.27
N ALA A 61 -7.22 -5.40 -1.71
CA ALA A 61 -8.16 -6.43 -2.16
C ALA A 61 -9.62 -6.00 -1.92
N TRP A 62 -9.87 -5.33 -0.80
CA TRP A 62 -11.18 -4.78 -0.47
C TRP A 62 -11.66 -3.78 -1.53
N LEU A 63 -10.82 -2.81 -1.93
CA LEU A 63 -11.14 -1.83 -2.98
C LEU A 63 -11.47 -2.49 -4.32
N VAL A 64 -10.75 -3.54 -4.70
CA VAL A 64 -11.06 -4.29 -5.94
C VAL A 64 -12.42 -4.99 -5.83
N TRP A 65 -12.82 -5.42 -4.63
CA TRP A 65 -14.10 -6.04 -4.39
C TRP A 65 -15.24 -5.03 -4.39
N THR A 66 -15.12 -3.93 -3.66
CA THR A 66 -16.14 -2.88 -3.57
C THR A 66 -16.34 -2.17 -4.90
N GLY A 67 -15.27 -1.89 -5.63
CA GLY A 67 -15.33 -1.19 -6.90
C GLY A 67 -16.11 -1.95 -7.99
N ARG A 68 -16.20 -3.30 -7.88
CA ARG A 68 -17.04 -4.12 -8.78
C ARG A 68 -18.54 -3.93 -8.57
N GLY A 69 -18.94 -3.55 -7.36
CA GLY A 69 -20.33 -3.32 -6.98
C GLY A 69 -20.65 -1.84 -6.79
N ALA A 70 -19.78 -0.93 -7.24
CA ALA A 70 -19.97 0.49 -7.03
C ALA A 70 -21.22 1.01 -7.72
N THR A 71 -22.04 1.73 -6.98
CA THR A 71 -23.24 2.41 -7.50
C THR A 71 -22.87 3.58 -8.41
N GLU A 72 -21.71 4.19 -8.19
CA GLU A 72 -21.17 5.29 -8.98
C GLU A 72 -19.98 4.80 -9.83
N PRO A 73 -20.05 4.86 -11.17
CA PRO A 73 -19.01 4.28 -12.03
C PRO A 73 -17.63 4.89 -11.83
N ALA A 74 -17.56 6.21 -11.59
CA ALA A 74 -16.30 6.91 -11.38
C ALA A 74 -15.57 6.41 -10.12
N ALA A 75 -16.32 6.22 -9.03
CA ALA A 75 -15.80 5.64 -7.80
C ALA A 75 -15.35 4.19 -8.02
N GLY A 76 -16.15 3.38 -8.72
CA GLY A 76 -15.78 2.00 -9.03
C GLY A 76 -14.44 1.88 -9.78
N VAL A 77 -14.22 2.72 -10.80
CA VAL A 77 -12.93 2.72 -11.54
C VAL A 77 -11.77 3.18 -10.64
N ALA A 78 -11.96 4.23 -9.84
CA ALA A 78 -10.94 4.71 -8.92
C ALA A 78 -10.55 3.63 -7.89
N GLU A 79 -11.53 2.99 -7.25
CA GLU A 79 -11.32 1.91 -6.29
C GLU A 79 -10.61 0.71 -6.93
N MET A 80 -11.07 0.23 -8.09
CA MET A 80 -10.46 -0.92 -8.76
C MET A 80 -9.02 -0.65 -9.19
N THR A 81 -8.74 0.53 -9.76
CA THR A 81 -7.40 0.90 -10.20
C THR A 81 -6.45 1.11 -9.03
N ALA A 82 -6.90 1.79 -7.97
CA ALA A 82 -6.12 1.99 -6.75
C ALA A 82 -5.86 0.66 -6.03
N GLY A 83 -6.87 -0.19 -5.89
CA GLY A 83 -6.76 -1.51 -5.27
C GLY A 83 -5.80 -2.42 -6.03
N ALA A 84 -5.90 -2.48 -7.37
CA ALA A 84 -4.96 -3.24 -8.19
C ALA A 84 -3.52 -2.71 -8.05
N ALA A 85 -3.34 -1.38 -8.10
CA ALA A 85 -2.02 -0.77 -7.93
C ALA A 85 -1.42 -1.07 -6.55
N LEU A 86 -2.21 -0.96 -5.48
CA LEU A 86 -1.77 -1.25 -4.12
C LEU A 86 -1.43 -2.72 -3.92
N LEU A 87 -2.19 -3.65 -4.51
CA LEU A 87 -1.86 -5.08 -4.50
C LEU A 87 -0.50 -5.33 -5.14
N VAL A 88 -0.28 -4.79 -6.35
CA VAL A 88 1.02 -4.90 -7.03
C VAL A 88 2.12 -4.35 -6.13
N LEU A 89 1.95 -3.13 -5.58
CA LEU A 89 2.96 -2.49 -4.74
C LEU A 89 3.23 -3.22 -3.41
N ALA A 90 2.21 -3.87 -2.83
CA ALA A 90 2.37 -4.67 -1.61
C ALA A 90 3.25 -5.91 -1.84
N PHE A 91 3.20 -6.49 -3.04
CA PHE A 91 3.95 -7.70 -3.41
C PHE A 91 5.21 -7.43 -4.24
N VAL A 92 5.45 -6.21 -4.71
CA VAL A 92 6.71 -5.84 -5.36
C VAL A 92 7.88 -6.14 -4.41
N PRO A 93 8.81 -7.05 -4.78
CA PRO A 93 9.97 -7.36 -3.96
C PRO A 93 10.78 -6.08 -3.75
N GLY A 94 10.78 -5.59 -2.51
CA GLY A 94 11.67 -4.52 -2.12
C GLY A 94 13.09 -5.03 -2.29
N ALA A 95 13.79 -4.60 -3.33
CA ALA A 95 15.20 -4.91 -3.57
C ALA A 95 16.03 -4.56 -2.34
N ARG A 96 16.18 -5.53 -1.42
CA ARG A 96 17.08 -5.62 -0.26
C ARG A 96 16.73 -6.89 0.53
N ALA A 97 16.76 -8.02 -0.17
CA ALA A 97 17.09 -9.30 0.45
C ALA A 97 18.43 -9.70 -0.15
N VAL A 98 19.50 -9.01 0.24
CA VAL A 98 20.82 -9.62 0.21
C VAL A 98 21.00 -10.17 1.62
N PRO A 99 20.86 -11.50 1.84
CA PRO A 99 21.38 -12.09 3.04
C PRO A 99 22.86 -11.75 3.07
N ARG A 100 23.35 -11.07 4.11
CA ARG A 100 24.77 -11.14 4.43
C ARG A 100 25.05 -12.60 4.80
N LEU A 101 25.32 -13.41 3.79
CA LEU A 101 25.91 -14.72 3.94
C LEU A 101 27.31 -14.52 4.53
N GLY A 102 27.49 -15.04 5.73
CA GLY A 102 28.75 -15.55 6.24
C GLY A 102 29.92 -14.56 6.28
N ARG A 103 30.05 -13.84 7.39
CA ARG A 103 31.38 -13.64 7.97
C ARG A 103 31.35 -14.19 9.39
N GLU A 104 31.45 -15.51 9.45
CA GLU A 104 31.94 -16.21 10.64
C GLU A 104 33.42 -15.85 10.77
N ASP A 105 33.73 -14.70 11.36
CA ASP A 105 35.07 -14.46 11.91
C ASP A 105 35.17 -15.38 13.13
N ARG A 106 35.62 -16.60 12.87
CA ARG A 106 36.07 -17.56 13.86
C ARG A 106 37.14 -16.86 14.71
N PRO A 107 36.98 -16.75 16.04
CA PRO A 107 38.06 -16.31 16.90
C PRO A 107 39.11 -17.42 16.92
N ASP A 108 40.21 -17.24 16.19
CA ASP A 108 41.42 -18.03 16.43
C ASP A 108 42.02 -17.58 17.77
N HIS A 109 41.47 -18.16 18.83
CA HIS A 109 42.18 -18.30 20.07
C HIS A 109 43.46 -19.11 19.84
N ALA A 110 44.56 -18.56 20.32
CA ALA A 110 45.65 -19.29 20.95
C ALA A 110 46.31 -20.40 20.11
N ARG A 111 47.39 -20.03 19.43
CA ARG A 111 48.62 -20.84 19.37
C ARG A 111 49.76 -19.87 19.69
N ALA A 112 50.15 -19.82 20.97
CA ALA A 112 51.30 -20.54 21.54
C ALA A 112 52.61 -19.84 21.16
#